data_AF-A0A6F9BN07-F1
#
_entry.id   AF-A0A6F9BN07-F1
#
_cell.length_a   1.000
_cell.length_b   1.000
_cell.length_c   1.000
_cell.angle_alpha   90.00
_cell.angle_beta   90.00
_cell.angle_gamma   90.00
#
_symmetry.space_group_name_H-M   'P 1'
#
loop_
_entity.id
_entity.type
_entity.pdbx_description
1 polymer ?
#
loop_
_entity_poly.entity_id
_entity_poly.type
_entity_poly.pdbx_seq_one_letter_code
_entity_poly.pdbx_strand_id
1 'polypeptide(L)'
;MSETGSHGGSSEHEVNTPLVLISPAFKKKVGMEKQSTVEQVDLTPTLALGLGLPISQNSVGRLIQPVVEEASLRDQLRFLHLNGHQLSYLLKDSIPAYEKEEGYEQFRVAEKSHGNWVKLVVEGNTSEVLTNMGKKLLLLLLLAMPEALSSASEVDLPVSSALLSLPFYLLCLLLSSVHVLVCTSAESSCYFCSLSWGLVFGAVALSSALLCILISMAARRGAKPPGKSPSHGGVRGWWSLSELDVLLLAGTAGHTLSLSASSFVEEEHQVWYFLLNTLCLVVFQDVCRKYFREHRANIGSLEGEDYLLPSNEGDAVASPLADLGVTDAGSERWLALATPPLTLACCRLLRSLNQTGVQWAHLPDLGHWLNSLEHKIVLSLLAALSLALIYFLVQRRCSWVSKIALALGLLGVYSYRAA
;
A
#
# COMPACT_ATOMS: atom_id res chain seq x y z
N MET A 1 22.43 9.60 -2.55
CA MET A 1 22.54 10.03 -1.14
C MET A 1 23.26 11.36 -1.15
N SER A 2 22.87 12.31 -0.30
CA SER A 2 23.66 13.53 -0.11
C SER A 2 25.05 13.19 0.44
N GLU A 3 25.99 14.13 0.34
CA GLU A 3 27.32 13.98 0.97
C GLU A 3 27.25 13.79 2.49
N THR A 4 26.13 14.19 3.11
CA THR A 4 25.84 14.04 4.54
C THR A 4 25.07 12.77 4.89
N GLY A 5 24.78 11.90 3.92
CA GLY A 5 24.08 10.64 4.14
C GLY A 5 22.55 10.73 4.20
N SER A 6 21.97 11.85 3.76
CA SER A 6 20.52 12.06 3.65
C SER A 6 19.98 11.53 2.30
N HIS A 7 18.66 11.37 2.24
CA HIS A 7 17.89 11.10 1.03
C HIS A 7 16.76 12.13 0.88
N GLY A 8 16.14 12.17 -0.31
CA GLY A 8 14.92 12.94 -0.57
C GLY A 8 15.14 14.39 -1.02
N GLY A 9 16.39 14.83 -1.16
CA GLY A 9 16.72 16.09 -1.81
C GLY A 9 16.70 16.01 -3.35
N SER A 10 16.95 17.14 -3.99
CA SER A 10 17.03 17.29 -5.45
C SER A 10 18.47 17.47 -5.96
N SER A 11 19.46 17.13 -5.14
CA SER A 11 20.86 17.23 -5.54
C SER A 11 21.20 16.21 -6.63
N GLU A 12 22.21 16.49 -7.45
CA GLU A 12 22.61 15.62 -8.56
C GLU A 12 22.92 14.19 -8.09
N HIS A 13 23.58 14.04 -6.94
CA HIS A 13 23.91 12.75 -6.33
C HIS A 13 22.72 12.02 -5.68
N GLU A 14 21.57 12.68 -5.56
CA GLU A 14 20.32 12.10 -5.05
C GLU A 14 19.36 11.70 -6.16
N VAL A 15 19.31 12.47 -7.26
CA VAL A 15 18.41 12.18 -8.40
C VAL A 15 19.05 11.26 -9.44
N ASN A 16 20.38 11.26 -9.58
CA ASN A 16 21.05 10.38 -10.53
C ASN A 16 21.34 9.03 -9.90
N THR A 17 20.77 7.98 -10.49
CA THR A 17 20.99 6.60 -10.09
C THR A 17 21.43 5.74 -11.27
N PRO A 18 22.36 4.78 -11.07
CA PRO A 18 22.78 3.90 -12.15
C PRO A 18 21.70 2.87 -12.47
N LEU A 19 21.33 2.76 -13.75
CA LEU A 19 20.53 1.65 -14.28
C LEU A 19 21.45 0.61 -14.93
N VAL A 20 21.36 -0.64 -14.46
CA VAL A 20 22.10 -1.76 -15.04
C VAL A 20 21.12 -2.84 -15.47
N LEU A 21 21.15 -3.17 -16.77
CA LEU A 21 20.32 -4.23 -17.35
C LEU A 21 21.21 -5.40 -17.77
N ILE A 22 20.84 -6.60 -17.35
CA ILE A 22 21.62 -7.83 -17.60
C ILE A 22 20.70 -8.85 -18.27
N SER A 23 21.10 -9.28 -19.47
CA SER A 23 20.39 -10.31 -20.22
C SER A 23 21.36 -11.01 -21.18
N PRO A 24 21.22 -12.33 -21.41
CA PRO A 24 21.97 -13.02 -22.46
C PRO A 24 21.66 -12.49 -23.87
N ALA A 25 20.56 -11.74 -24.04
CA ALA A 25 20.19 -11.12 -25.31
C ALA A 25 21.03 -9.87 -25.64
N PHE A 26 21.75 -9.29 -24.68
CA PHE A 26 22.56 -8.09 -24.92
C PHE A 26 23.96 -8.46 -25.42
N LYS A 27 24.44 -7.74 -26.43
CA LYS A 27 25.84 -7.85 -26.83
C LYS A 27 26.76 -7.30 -25.75
N LYS A 28 27.88 -8.00 -25.53
CA LYS A 28 28.95 -7.52 -24.66
C LYS A 28 29.58 -6.28 -25.31
N LYS A 29 29.33 -5.10 -24.72
CA LYS A 29 29.94 -3.84 -25.18
C LYS A 29 31.44 -3.87 -24.88
N VAL A 30 32.25 -3.46 -25.86
CA VAL A 30 33.72 -3.37 -25.75
C VAL A 30 34.08 -1.94 -25.32
N GLY A 31 33.93 -1.65 -24.03
CA GLY A 31 34.27 -0.36 -23.43
C GLY A 31 33.11 0.32 -22.68
N MET A 32 33.42 1.38 -21.93
CA MET A 32 32.41 2.30 -21.40
C MET A 32 32.00 3.25 -22.52
N GLU A 33 30.97 2.87 -23.28
CA GLU A 33 30.27 3.82 -24.14
C GLU A 33 29.65 4.94 -23.28
N LYS A 34 29.56 6.14 -23.86
CA LYS A 34 28.90 7.28 -23.22
C LYS A 34 27.45 6.89 -22.90
N GLN A 35 27.15 6.72 -21.62
CA GLN A 35 25.83 6.31 -21.17
C GLN A 35 24.84 7.44 -21.46
N SER A 36 23.74 7.10 -22.13
CA SER A 36 22.60 8.01 -22.28
C SER A 36 21.86 8.08 -20.96
N THR A 37 21.53 9.30 -20.51
CA THR A 37 20.59 9.51 -19.41
C THR A 37 19.22 9.00 -19.83
N VAL A 38 18.54 8.29 -18.92
CA VAL A 38 17.18 7.77 -19.10
C VAL A 38 16.35 8.16 -17.90
N GLU A 39 15.05 8.31 -18.08
CA GLU A 39 14.14 8.63 -16.98
C GLU A 39 13.68 7.37 -16.27
N GLN A 40 13.41 7.45 -14.96
CA GLN A 40 12.95 6.28 -14.20
C GLN A 40 11.61 5.74 -14.73
N VAL A 41 10.76 6.61 -15.27
CA VAL A 41 9.47 6.24 -15.88
C VAL A 41 9.64 5.36 -17.12
N ASP A 42 10.77 5.43 -17.81
CA ASP A 42 11.08 4.67 -19.04
C ASP A 42 11.28 3.17 -18.77
N LEU A 43 11.55 2.80 -17.52
CA LEU A 43 11.72 1.41 -17.13
C LEU A 43 10.42 0.60 -17.31
N THR A 44 9.27 1.20 -17.02
CA THR A 44 7.96 0.54 -17.06
C THR A 44 7.61 0.00 -18.45
N PRO A 45 7.56 0.82 -19.53
CA PRO A 45 7.24 0.32 -20.86
C PRO A 45 8.33 -0.59 -21.40
N THR A 46 9.60 -0.35 -21.05
CA THR A 46 10.74 -1.16 -21.50
C THR A 46 10.65 -2.59 -20.97
N LEU A 47 10.40 -2.76 -19.67
CA LEU A 47 10.23 -4.09 -19.07
C LEU A 47 8.94 -4.76 -19.55
N ALA A 48 7.84 -4.03 -19.65
CA ALA A 48 6.58 -4.58 -20.15
C ALA A 48 6.76 -5.18 -21.56
N LEU A 49 7.34 -4.42 -22.49
CA LEU A 49 7.60 -4.88 -23.85
C LEU A 49 8.61 -6.02 -23.90
N GLY A 50 9.70 -5.94 -23.12
CA GLY A 50 10.72 -6.99 -23.04
C GLY A 50 10.19 -8.33 -22.49
N LEU A 51 9.17 -8.29 -21.63
CA LEU A 51 8.52 -9.48 -21.05
C LEU A 51 7.27 -9.93 -21.82
N GLY A 52 6.85 -9.21 -22.86
CA GLY A 52 5.62 -9.50 -23.60
C GLY A 52 4.33 -9.19 -22.83
N LEU A 53 4.39 -8.25 -21.89
CA LEU A 53 3.27 -7.78 -21.08
C LEU A 53 2.66 -6.49 -21.66
N PRO A 54 1.38 -6.20 -21.37
CA PRO A 54 0.79 -4.91 -21.73
C PRO A 54 1.46 -3.77 -20.94
N ILE A 55 1.66 -2.63 -21.60
CA ILE A 55 2.17 -1.41 -20.95
C ILE A 55 1.11 -0.86 -19.99
N SER A 56 1.51 -0.40 -18.81
CA SER A 56 0.61 0.23 -17.85
C SER A 56 -0.12 1.41 -18.46
N GLN A 57 -1.44 1.50 -18.23
CA GLN A 57 -2.32 2.53 -18.82
C GLN A 57 -1.93 3.96 -18.46
N ASN A 58 -1.21 4.16 -17.34
CA ASN A 58 -0.75 5.49 -16.89
C ASN A 58 0.75 5.71 -17.13
N SER A 59 1.38 4.83 -17.92
CA SER A 59 2.80 4.94 -18.23
C SER A 59 3.05 6.08 -19.23
N VAL A 60 3.70 7.14 -18.75
CA VAL A 60 4.24 8.24 -19.58
C VAL A 60 5.67 7.96 -20.10
N GLY A 61 6.26 6.85 -19.65
CA GLY A 61 7.63 6.47 -20.02
C GLY A 61 7.78 6.09 -21.48
N ARG A 62 9.03 6.10 -21.93
CA ARG A 62 9.45 5.78 -23.29
C ARG A 62 10.26 4.49 -23.31
N LEU A 63 10.27 3.81 -24.45
CA LEU A 63 11.11 2.62 -24.64
C LEU A 63 12.60 3.02 -24.62
N ILE A 64 13.39 2.37 -23.76
CA ILE A 64 14.84 2.54 -23.72
C ILE A 64 15.45 1.83 -24.93
N GLN A 65 15.73 2.59 -25.99
CA GLN A 65 16.18 2.06 -27.28
C GLN A 65 17.38 1.09 -27.22
N PRO A 66 18.42 1.34 -26.40
CA PRO A 66 19.53 0.39 -26.24
C PRO A 66 19.14 -1.03 -25.80
N VAL A 67 17.96 -1.21 -25.19
CA VAL A 67 17.47 -2.54 -24.75
C VAL A 67 17.01 -3.40 -25.93
N VAL A 68 16.52 -2.76 -27.00
CA VAL A 68 15.94 -3.44 -28.16
C VAL A 68 16.81 -3.32 -29.42
N GLU A 69 18.00 -2.72 -29.31
CA GLU A 69 18.90 -2.46 -30.43
C GLU A 69 19.28 -3.73 -31.22
N GLU A 70 19.39 -4.86 -30.51
CA GLU A 70 19.70 -6.18 -31.08
C GLU A 70 18.48 -6.94 -31.61
N ALA A 71 17.26 -6.43 -31.37
CA ALA A 71 16.04 -7.04 -31.89
C ALA A 71 15.93 -6.81 -33.41
N SER A 72 15.13 -7.63 -34.08
CA SER A 72 14.89 -7.45 -35.52
C SER A 72 14.26 -6.08 -35.80
N LEU A 73 14.49 -5.51 -37.00
CA LEU A 73 13.87 -4.24 -37.39
C LEU A 73 12.34 -4.25 -37.22
N ARG A 74 11.72 -5.40 -37.50
CA ARG A 74 10.28 -5.62 -37.30
C ARG A 74 9.89 -5.47 -35.83
N ASP A 75 10.66 -6.06 -34.93
CA ASP A 75 10.35 -6.05 -33.50
C ASP A 75 10.62 -4.68 -32.89
N GLN A 76 11.73 -4.02 -33.27
CA GLN A 76 12.01 -2.64 -32.89
C GLN A 76 10.86 -1.70 -33.27
N LEU A 77 10.40 -1.79 -34.53
CA LEU A 77 9.27 -1.00 -35.01
C LEU A 77 7.97 -1.35 -34.26
N ARG A 78 7.74 -2.63 -33.95
CA ARG A 78 6.55 -3.06 -33.19
C ARG A 78 6.56 -2.52 -31.77
N PHE A 79 7.70 -2.57 -31.08
CA PHE A 79 7.84 -2.09 -29.71
C PHE A 79 7.65 -0.58 -29.62
N LEU A 80 8.26 0.18 -30.53
CA LEU A 80 8.06 1.64 -30.61
C LEU A 80 6.62 2.00 -30.93
N HIS A 81 5.98 1.29 -31.86
CA HIS A 81 4.57 1.49 -32.17
C HIS A 81 3.66 1.22 -30.96
N LEU A 82 3.90 0.14 -30.20
CA LEU A 82 3.11 -0.16 -28.99
C LEU A 82 3.30 0.89 -27.90
N ASN A 83 4.54 1.32 -27.65
CA ASN A 83 4.81 2.40 -26.69
C ASN A 83 4.14 3.71 -27.14
N GLY A 84 4.19 4.01 -28.44
CA GLY A 84 3.57 5.22 -28.95
C GLY A 84 2.05 5.22 -28.97
N HIS A 85 1.45 4.07 -29.25
CA HIS A 85 0.02 3.89 -29.13
C HIS A 85 -0.45 4.14 -27.69
N GLN A 86 0.26 3.60 -26.69
CA GLN A 86 -0.03 3.86 -25.28
C GLN A 86 0.04 5.36 -24.92
N LEU A 87 1.09 6.05 -25.36
CA LEU A 87 1.24 7.50 -25.13
C LEU A 87 0.16 8.32 -25.85
N SER A 88 -0.27 7.89 -27.04
CA SER A 88 -1.35 8.56 -27.79
C SER A 88 -2.71 8.45 -27.08
N TYR A 89 -2.96 7.33 -26.40
CA TYR A 89 -4.16 7.15 -25.58
C TYR A 89 -4.17 8.10 -24.39
N LEU A 90 -3.03 8.23 -23.70
CA LEU A 90 -2.88 9.19 -22.61
C LEU A 90 -3.11 10.63 -23.09
N LEU A 91 -2.53 10.99 -24.23
CA LEU A 91 -2.70 12.32 -24.81
C LEU A 91 -4.17 12.63 -25.13
N LYS A 92 -4.88 11.66 -25.69
CA LYS A 92 -6.30 11.78 -26.02
C LYS A 92 -7.18 11.98 -24.78
N ASP A 93 -6.85 11.30 -23.68
CA ASP A 93 -7.57 11.42 -22.42
C ASP A 93 -7.22 12.73 -21.67
N SER A 94 -6.00 13.25 -21.83
CA SER A 94 -5.53 14.48 -21.19
C SER A 94 -5.94 15.77 -21.92
N ILE A 95 -5.97 15.78 -23.27
CA ILE A 95 -6.15 17.03 -24.04
C ILE A 95 -7.41 16.98 -24.94
N PRO A 96 -8.40 17.88 -24.73
CA PRO A 96 -9.63 17.93 -25.53
C PRO A 96 -9.44 18.20 -27.03
N ALA A 97 -8.31 18.79 -27.42
CA ALA A 97 -7.93 19.12 -28.80
C ALA A 97 -6.61 18.45 -29.24
N TYR A 98 -6.32 17.25 -28.71
CA TYR A 98 -5.10 16.48 -28.98
C TYR A 98 -4.77 16.31 -30.47
N GLU A 99 -5.78 16.33 -31.35
CA GLU A 99 -5.63 16.20 -32.80
C GLU A 99 -4.85 17.36 -33.44
N LYS A 100 -4.72 18.50 -32.74
CA LYS A 100 -3.93 19.66 -33.19
C LYS A 100 -2.49 19.62 -32.72
N GLU A 101 -2.15 18.69 -31.83
CA GLU A 101 -0.79 18.54 -31.33
C GLU A 101 0.11 18.01 -32.45
N GLU A 102 1.22 18.70 -32.69
CA GLU A 102 2.18 18.33 -33.74
C GLU A 102 2.67 16.90 -33.56
N GLY A 103 2.88 16.48 -32.30
CA GLY A 103 3.30 15.13 -31.98
C GLY A 103 2.31 14.05 -32.33
N TYR A 104 1.04 14.31 -32.05
CA TYR A 104 -0.02 13.38 -32.40
C TYR A 104 -0.12 13.21 -33.92
N GLU A 105 0.02 14.30 -34.67
CA GLU A 105 0.01 14.25 -36.14
C GLU A 105 1.21 13.45 -36.68
N GLN A 106 2.42 13.69 -36.15
CA GLN A 106 3.61 12.94 -36.53
C GLN A 106 3.46 11.45 -36.22
N PHE A 107 2.92 11.09 -35.04
CA PHE A 107 2.64 9.71 -34.69
C PHE A 107 1.59 9.08 -35.59
N ARG A 108 0.51 9.80 -35.93
CA ARG A 108 -0.53 9.32 -36.85
C ARG A 108 0.04 8.99 -38.24
N VAL A 109 0.94 9.83 -38.75
CA VAL A 109 1.65 9.59 -40.02
C VAL A 109 2.59 8.38 -39.91
N ALA A 110 3.31 8.26 -38.80
CA ALA A 110 4.20 7.13 -38.53
C ALA A 110 3.43 5.80 -38.42
N GLU A 111 2.30 5.79 -37.72
CA GLU A 111 1.42 4.63 -37.54
C GLU A 111 0.86 4.14 -38.88
N LYS A 112 0.34 5.06 -39.71
CA LYS A 112 -0.14 4.72 -41.05
C LYS A 112 0.97 4.13 -41.92
N SER A 113 2.16 4.73 -41.85
CA SER A 113 3.35 4.26 -42.57
C SER A 113 3.81 2.89 -42.07
N HIS A 114 3.71 2.63 -40.76
CA HIS A 114 4.01 1.34 -40.16
C HIS A 114 3.05 0.26 -40.63
N GLY A 115 1.74 0.55 -40.69
CA GLY A 115 0.74 -0.36 -41.24
C GLY A 115 1.01 -0.74 -42.70
N ASN A 116 1.36 0.25 -43.54
CA ASN A 116 1.76 -0.01 -44.93
C ASN A 116 3.03 -0.86 -45.03
N TRP A 117 4.03 -0.58 -44.20
CA TRP A 117 5.26 -1.36 -44.13
C TRP A 117 4.99 -2.82 -43.74
N VAL A 118 4.18 -3.04 -42.69
CA VAL A 118 3.80 -4.38 -42.23
C VAL A 118 3.05 -5.14 -43.34
N LYS A 119 2.14 -4.48 -44.07
CA LYS A 119 1.43 -5.11 -45.19
C LYS A 119 2.39 -5.64 -46.26
N LEU A 120 3.37 -4.84 -46.67
CA LEU A 120 4.37 -5.25 -47.66
C LEU A 120 5.26 -6.40 -47.14
N VAL A 121 5.61 -6.38 -45.85
CA VAL A 121 6.35 -7.50 -45.22
C VAL A 121 5.54 -8.79 -45.27
N VAL A 122 4.24 -8.74 -44.95
CA VAL A 122 3.35 -9.91 -44.98
C VAL A 122 3.14 -10.44 -46.40
N GLU A 123 3.12 -9.55 -47.40
CA GLU A 123 3.08 -9.89 -48.83
C GLU A 123 4.39 -10.53 -49.34
N GLY A 124 5.40 -10.69 -48.49
CA GLY A 124 6.66 -11.36 -48.82
C GLY A 124 7.66 -10.47 -49.57
N ASN A 125 7.48 -9.16 -49.56
CA ASN A 125 8.41 -8.24 -50.20
C ASN A 125 9.73 -8.21 -49.41
N THR A 126 10.86 -8.45 -50.09
CA THR A 126 12.22 -8.45 -49.50
C THR A 126 13.13 -7.39 -50.12
N SER A 127 12.54 -6.43 -50.84
CA SER A 127 13.29 -5.37 -51.53
C SER A 127 14.10 -4.51 -50.54
N GLU A 128 15.27 -4.06 -50.99
CA GLU A 128 16.08 -3.08 -50.26
C GLU A 128 15.30 -1.79 -49.97
N VAL A 129 14.34 -1.45 -50.85
CA VAL A 129 13.39 -0.36 -50.66
C VAL A 129 12.58 -0.52 -49.38
N LEU A 130 12.10 -1.74 -49.08
CA LEU A 130 11.35 -2.04 -47.86
C LEU A 130 12.22 -1.89 -46.60
N THR A 131 13.47 -2.35 -46.67
CA THR A 131 14.43 -2.19 -45.56
C THR A 131 14.75 -0.72 -45.31
N ASN A 132 14.98 0.06 -46.37
CA ASN A 132 15.23 1.50 -46.27
C ASN A 132 14.00 2.26 -45.75
N MET A 133 12.80 1.84 -46.16
CA MET A 133 11.56 2.37 -45.62
C MET A 133 11.45 2.06 -44.12
N GLY A 134 11.73 0.83 -43.70
CA GLY A 134 11.73 0.44 -42.29
C GLY A 134 12.73 1.22 -41.44
N LYS A 135 13.95 1.49 -41.95
CA LYS A 135 14.94 2.34 -41.27
C LYS A 135 14.47 3.80 -41.12
N LYS A 136 13.85 4.36 -42.17
CA LYS A 136 13.26 5.72 -42.10
C LYS A 136 12.13 5.79 -41.09
N LEU A 137 11.28 4.75 -41.06
CA LEU A 137 10.20 4.60 -40.08
C LEU A 137 10.72 4.50 -38.65
N LEU A 138 11.80 3.75 -38.44
CA LEU A 138 12.45 3.62 -37.13
C LEU A 138 12.92 4.98 -36.64
N LEU A 139 13.61 5.74 -37.49
CA LEU A 139 14.05 7.10 -37.16
C LEU A 139 12.87 8.03 -36.88
N LEU A 140 11.81 7.96 -37.69
CA LEU A 140 10.61 8.78 -37.50
C LEU A 140 9.92 8.48 -36.17
N LEU A 141 9.74 7.20 -35.82
CA LEU A 141 9.16 6.79 -34.53
C LEU A 141 10.05 7.19 -33.35
N LEU A 142 11.36 7.09 -33.47
CA LEU A 142 12.29 7.51 -32.42
C LEU A 142 12.27 9.02 -32.18
N LEU A 143 12.05 9.83 -33.22
CA LEU A 143 12.03 11.30 -33.12
C LEU A 143 10.64 11.86 -32.76
N ALA A 144 9.57 11.31 -33.35
CA ALA A 144 8.21 11.82 -33.16
C ALA A 144 7.62 11.51 -31.76
N MET A 145 8.04 10.39 -31.17
CA MET A 145 7.50 9.91 -29.90
C MET A 145 7.93 10.71 -28.65
N PRO A 146 9.22 11.02 -28.44
CA PRO A 146 9.68 11.62 -27.19
C PRO A 146 9.17 13.04 -26.96
N GLU A 147 9.34 13.95 -27.91
CA GLU A 147 9.14 15.38 -27.64
C GLU A 147 7.68 15.81 -27.66
N ALA A 148 6.82 15.03 -28.32
CA ALA A 148 5.57 15.56 -28.82
C ALA A 148 4.31 14.82 -28.30
N LEU A 149 4.44 13.59 -27.77
CA LEU A 149 3.33 12.89 -27.08
C LEU A 149 3.49 12.85 -25.55
N SER A 150 4.70 13.02 -25.02
CA SER A 150 4.93 12.96 -23.56
C SER A 150 4.93 14.33 -22.87
N SER A 151 5.25 15.42 -23.60
CA SER A 151 5.15 16.79 -23.09
C SER A 151 3.70 17.25 -22.93
N ALA A 152 2.80 16.71 -23.77
CA ALA A 152 1.38 17.03 -23.78
C ALA A 152 0.54 16.09 -22.88
N SER A 153 1.13 15.02 -22.34
CA SER A 153 0.51 14.23 -21.28
C SER A 153 0.80 14.86 -19.90
N GLU A 154 0.37 16.11 -19.71
CA GLU A 154 0.32 16.69 -18.37
C GLU A 154 -0.77 15.97 -17.57
N VAL A 155 -0.46 15.57 -16.33
CA VAL A 155 -1.44 15.00 -15.42
C VAL A 155 -2.34 16.15 -14.96
N ASP A 156 -3.57 16.16 -15.47
CA ASP A 156 -4.57 17.18 -15.16
C ASP A 156 -4.97 17.08 -13.67
N LEU A 157 -4.28 17.83 -12.81
CA LEU A 157 -4.64 17.97 -11.41
C LEU A 157 -5.89 18.87 -11.34
N PRO A 158 -6.98 18.43 -10.68
CA PRO A 158 -8.23 19.20 -10.60
C PRO A 158 -8.13 20.37 -9.59
N VAL A 159 -7.06 21.17 -9.67
CA VAL A 159 -6.68 22.21 -8.71
C VAL A 159 -7.77 23.26 -8.55
N SER A 160 -8.34 23.75 -9.65
CA SER A 160 -9.39 24.79 -9.62
C SER A 160 -10.68 24.28 -8.95
N SER A 161 -11.12 23.06 -9.27
CA SER A 161 -12.30 22.47 -8.66
C SER A 161 -12.11 22.10 -7.19
N ALA A 162 -10.89 21.77 -6.78
CA ALA A 162 -10.56 21.48 -5.39
C ALA A 162 -10.49 22.76 -4.53
N LEU A 163 -9.86 23.82 -5.03
CA LEU A 163 -9.68 25.09 -4.31
C LEU A 163 -10.97 25.92 -4.18
N LEU A 164 -11.93 25.79 -5.11
CA LEU A 164 -13.24 26.44 -4.99
C LEU A 164 -14.31 25.57 -4.30
N SER A 165 -13.94 24.37 -3.83
CA SER A 165 -14.90 23.46 -3.22
C SER A 165 -15.31 23.89 -1.81
N LEU A 166 -16.59 23.75 -1.47
CA LEU A 166 -17.07 23.91 -0.08
C LEU A 166 -16.24 23.13 0.96
N PRO A 167 -15.85 21.85 0.73
CA PRO A 167 -15.02 21.12 1.69
C PRO A 167 -13.64 21.74 1.94
N PHE A 168 -13.03 22.40 0.94
CA PHE A 168 -11.77 23.11 1.14
C PHE A 168 -11.89 24.21 2.20
N TYR A 169 -12.92 25.07 2.09
CA TYR A 169 -13.15 26.15 3.06
C TYR A 169 -13.50 25.62 4.46
N LEU A 170 -14.30 24.55 4.55
CA LEU A 170 -14.66 23.93 5.83
C LEU A 170 -13.45 23.33 6.54
N LEU A 171 -12.53 22.71 5.80
CA LEU A 171 -11.31 22.12 6.35
C LEU A 171 -10.33 23.21 6.84
N CYS A 172 -10.18 24.30 6.08
CA CYS A 172 -9.41 25.47 6.51
C CYS A 172 -9.94 26.06 7.82
N LEU A 173 -11.26 26.19 7.96
CA LEU A 173 -11.90 26.70 9.17
C LEU A 173 -11.70 25.76 10.37
N LEU A 174 -11.83 24.45 10.16
CA LEU A 174 -11.63 23.43 11.20
C LEU A 174 -10.19 23.41 11.71
N LEU A 175 -9.20 23.40 10.82
CA LEU A 175 -7.79 23.35 11.21
C LEU A 175 -7.36 24.67 11.88
N SER A 176 -7.89 25.81 11.44
CA SER A 176 -7.66 27.10 12.07
C SER A 176 -8.26 27.16 13.48
N SER A 177 -9.45 26.61 13.70
CA SER A 177 -10.08 26.60 15.03
C SER A 177 -9.34 25.68 16.01
N VAL A 178 -8.86 24.53 15.53
CA VAL A 178 -8.00 23.62 16.30
C VAL A 178 -6.70 24.31 16.67
N HIS A 179 -6.06 25.04 15.75
CA HIS A 179 -4.84 25.78 16.04
C HIS A 179 -5.05 26.83 17.14
N VAL A 180 -6.11 27.64 17.03
CA VAL A 180 -6.46 28.64 18.06
C VAL A 180 -6.69 27.96 19.42
N LEU A 181 -7.40 26.84 19.45
CA LEU A 181 -7.68 26.09 20.68
C LEU A 181 -6.40 25.56 21.32
N VAL A 182 -5.47 25.03 20.52
CA VAL A 182 -4.19 24.51 21.00
C VAL A 182 -3.31 25.65 21.53
N CYS A 183 -3.20 26.75 20.80
CA CYS A 183 -2.33 27.87 21.19
C CYS A 183 -2.88 28.72 22.34
N THR A 184 -4.18 28.58 22.66
CA THR A 184 -4.79 29.22 23.85
C THR A 184 -4.86 28.29 25.06
N SER A 185 -4.46 27.02 24.91
CA SER A 185 -4.38 26.07 26.03
C SER A 185 -3.13 26.34 26.89
N ALA A 186 -3.31 26.35 28.21
CA ALA A 186 -2.29 26.84 29.16
C ALA A 186 -1.07 25.90 29.36
N GLU A 187 -1.03 24.73 28.72
CA GLU A 187 -0.05 23.68 29.04
C GLU A 187 0.76 23.15 27.84
N SER A 188 0.61 23.68 26.62
CA SER A 188 1.31 23.11 25.45
C SER A 188 2.33 24.06 24.80
N SER A 189 3.63 23.72 24.90
CA SER A 189 4.71 24.33 24.12
C SER A 189 4.71 23.77 22.70
N CYS A 190 3.68 24.09 21.91
CA CYS A 190 3.57 23.65 20.52
C CYS A 190 4.43 24.53 19.61
N TYR A 191 5.37 23.94 18.87
CA TYR A 191 6.21 24.65 17.89
C TYR A 191 5.37 25.45 16.88
N PHE A 192 4.21 24.94 16.48
CA PHE A 192 3.29 25.60 15.56
C PHE A 192 2.74 26.93 16.12
N CYS A 193 2.65 27.08 17.44
CA CYS A 193 2.21 28.31 18.10
C CYS A 193 3.33 29.37 18.17
N SER A 194 4.58 29.00 17.91
CA SER A 194 5.72 29.92 17.84
C SER A 194 5.91 30.54 16.44
N LEU A 195 5.19 30.03 15.44
CA LEU A 195 5.22 30.54 14.07
C LEU A 195 4.32 31.77 13.91
N SER A 196 4.61 32.58 12.89
CA SER A 196 3.73 33.71 12.56
C SER A 196 2.38 33.22 12.04
N TRP A 197 1.30 33.93 12.38
CA TRP A 197 -0.06 33.59 11.94
C TRP A 197 -0.18 33.42 10.42
N GLY A 198 0.55 34.22 9.63
CA GLY A 198 0.58 34.09 8.18
C GLY A 198 1.15 32.76 7.68
N LEU A 199 2.22 32.26 8.32
CA LEU A 199 2.81 30.96 7.98
C LEU A 199 1.87 29.81 8.37
N VAL A 200 1.19 29.94 9.52
CA VAL A 200 0.21 28.94 9.97
C VAL A 200 -0.98 28.87 9.03
N PHE A 201 -1.59 30.00 8.67
CA PHE A 201 -2.71 30.01 7.72
C PHE A 201 -2.29 29.52 6.33
N GLY A 202 -1.07 29.85 5.89
CA GLY A 202 -0.49 29.32 4.66
C GLY A 202 -0.36 27.79 4.68
N ALA A 203 0.16 27.22 5.79
CA ALA A 203 0.29 25.78 5.96
C ALA A 203 -1.09 25.08 5.98
N VAL A 204 -2.06 25.64 6.71
CA VAL A 204 -3.44 25.13 6.79
C VAL A 204 -4.14 25.14 5.43
N ALA A 205 -3.97 26.20 4.64
CA ALA A 205 -4.54 26.29 3.30
C ALA A 205 -3.91 25.26 2.35
N LEU A 206 -2.59 25.10 2.41
CA LEU A 206 -1.87 24.13 1.58
C LEU A 206 -2.28 22.69 1.90
N SER A 207 -2.33 22.32 3.19
CA SER A 207 -2.74 20.98 3.61
C SER A 207 -4.19 20.68 3.20
N SER A 208 -5.06 21.69 3.29
CA SER A 208 -6.47 21.53 2.91
C SER A 208 -6.66 21.36 1.40
N ALA A 209 -5.88 22.10 0.59
CA ALA A 209 -5.91 21.98 -0.86
C ALA A 209 -5.47 20.58 -1.33
N LEU A 210 -4.36 20.07 -0.76
CA LEU A 210 -3.82 18.75 -1.11
C LEU A 210 -4.82 17.62 -0.80
N LEU A 211 -5.47 17.66 0.37
CA LEU A 211 -6.45 16.65 0.74
C LEU A 211 -7.67 16.65 -0.20
N CYS A 212 -8.19 17.83 -0.56
CA CYS A 212 -9.31 17.94 -1.50
C CYS A 212 -8.97 17.43 -2.90
N ILE A 213 -7.73 17.64 -3.36
CA ILE A 213 -7.24 17.11 -4.65
C ILE A 213 -7.21 15.57 -4.61
N LEU A 214 -6.65 14.98 -3.53
CA LEU A 214 -6.56 13.52 -3.38
C LEU A 214 -7.94 12.86 -3.36
N ILE A 215 -8.90 13.43 -2.63
CA ILE A 215 -10.28 12.93 -2.57
C ILE A 215 -10.95 13.02 -3.94
N SER A 216 -10.74 14.13 -4.67
CA SER A 216 -11.28 14.31 -6.02
C SER A 216 -10.72 13.29 -7.01
N MET A 217 -9.43 12.98 -6.90
CA MET A 217 -8.76 11.95 -7.70
C MET A 217 -9.27 10.55 -7.38
N ALA A 218 -9.49 10.24 -6.11
CA ALA A 218 -10.06 8.95 -5.67
C ALA A 218 -11.53 8.79 -6.11
N ALA A 219 -12.34 9.84 -6.01
CA ALA A 219 -13.74 9.82 -6.45
C ALA A 219 -13.88 9.62 -7.97
N ARG A 220 -12.97 10.20 -8.76
CA ARG A 220 -12.91 9.98 -10.22
C ARG A 220 -12.60 8.53 -10.59
N ARG A 221 -11.85 7.79 -9.77
CA ARG A 221 -11.57 6.35 -9.97
C ARG A 221 -12.78 5.45 -9.67
N GLY A 222 -13.73 5.92 -8.85
CA GLY A 222 -14.96 5.18 -8.50
C GLY A 222 -16.17 5.49 -9.39
N ALA A 223 -16.12 6.57 -10.18
CA ALA A 223 -17.22 6.98 -11.04
C ALA A 223 -17.24 6.16 -12.34
N LYS A 224 -18.26 5.30 -12.51
CA LYS A 224 -18.60 4.72 -13.82
C LYS A 224 -18.96 5.85 -14.80
N PRO A 225 -18.68 5.69 -16.12
CA PRO A 225 -19.02 6.70 -17.12
C PRO A 225 -20.52 7.00 -17.15
N PRO A 226 -20.94 8.24 -17.49
CA PRO A 226 -22.32 8.67 -17.38
C PRO A 226 -23.14 8.00 -18.48
N GLY A 227 -23.87 6.96 -18.10
CA GLY A 227 -24.68 6.17 -19.02
C GLY A 227 -25.61 5.20 -18.31
N LYS A 228 -26.57 5.76 -17.56
CA LYS A 228 -27.90 5.23 -17.14
C LYS A 228 -28.21 5.63 -15.69
N SER A 229 -29.33 6.32 -15.52
CA SER A 229 -29.89 6.75 -14.25
C SER A 229 -30.27 5.56 -13.36
N PRO A 230 -30.03 5.63 -12.04
CA PRO A 230 -30.77 4.84 -11.07
C PRO A 230 -31.90 5.68 -10.48
N SER A 231 -33.08 5.06 -10.51
CA SER A 231 -34.30 5.45 -9.83
C SER A 231 -34.14 5.57 -8.31
N HIS A 232 -34.88 6.52 -7.74
CA HIS A 232 -35.12 6.70 -6.31
C HIS A 232 -35.32 5.39 -5.52
N GLY A 233 -34.52 5.23 -4.46
CA GLY A 233 -34.69 4.18 -3.45
C GLY A 233 -33.86 4.47 -2.20
N GLY A 234 -34.49 5.10 -1.20
CA GLY A 234 -34.14 5.07 0.22
C GLY A 234 -32.67 5.19 0.66
N VAL A 235 -32.15 6.41 0.79
CA VAL A 235 -30.94 6.66 1.61
C VAL A 235 -31.36 6.68 3.07
N ARG A 236 -31.33 5.51 3.73
CA ARG A 236 -31.51 5.42 5.20
C ARG A 236 -30.52 4.43 5.85
N GLY A 237 -29.26 4.43 5.40
CA GLY A 237 -28.25 3.50 5.91
C GLY A 237 -26.81 3.99 6.05
N TRP A 238 -26.49 5.26 5.76
CA TRP A 238 -25.09 5.73 5.83
C TRP A 238 -24.71 6.38 7.17
N TRP A 239 -25.64 6.52 8.11
CA TRP A 239 -25.45 7.36 9.32
C TRP A 239 -25.52 6.55 10.63
N SER A 240 -25.16 5.27 10.63
CA SER A 240 -24.91 4.53 11.87
C SER A 240 -23.53 3.86 11.82
N LEU A 241 -22.48 4.68 11.79
CA LEU A 241 -21.11 4.19 11.96
C LEU A 241 -20.93 3.74 13.42
N SER A 242 -20.43 2.52 13.61
CA SER A 242 -20.02 2.05 14.94
C SER A 242 -18.81 2.85 15.45
N GLU A 243 -18.62 2.96 16.77
CA GLU A 243 -17.43 3.58 17.36
C GLU A 243 -16.13 2.96 16.80
N LEU A 244 -16.17 1.66 16.46
CA LEU A 244 -15.08 0.93 15.81
C LEU A 244 -14.85 1.38 14.36
N ASP A 245 -15.93 1.63 13.60
CA ASP A 245 -15.83 2.07 12.21
C ASP A 245 -15.26 3.49 12.14
N VAL A 246 -15.65 4.36 13.08
CA VAL A 246 -15.08 5.71 13.21
C VAL A 246 -13.60 5.65 13.55
N LEU A 247 -13.17 4.77 14.46
CA LEU A 247 -11.77 4.60 14.81
C LEU A 247 -10.94 4.07 13.64
N LEU A 248 -11.44 3.07 12.91
CA LEU A 248 -10.75 2.52 11.75
C LEU A 248 -10.66 3.55 10.61
N LEU A 249 -11.74 4.29 10.36
CA LEU A 249 -11.76 5.34 9.35
C LEU A 249 -10.83 6.50 9.71
N ALA A 250 -10.84 6.95 10.97
CA ALA A 250 -9.98 8.02 11.47
C ALA A 250 -8.50 7.59 11.51
N GLY A 251 -8.23 6.35 11.92
CA GLY A 251 -6.88 5.79 11.95
C GLY A 251 -6.28 5.60 10.57
N THR A 252 -7.04 5.09 9.61
CA THR A 252 -6.60 4.93 8.22
C THR A 252 -6.41 6.29 7.53
N ALA A 253 -7.32 7.25 7.76
CA ALA A 253 -7.14 8.62 7.27
C ALA A 253 -5.92 9.30 7.91
N GLY A 254 -5.74 9.18 9.22
CA GLY A 254 -4.60 9.75 9.95
C GLY A 254 -3.26 9.14 9.50
N HIS A 255 -3.21 7.83 9.28
CA HIS A 255 -2.03 7.18 8.73
C HIS A 255 -1.73 7.64 7.30
N THR A 256 -2.75 7.72 6.44
CA THR A 256 -2.59 8.25 5.07
C THR A 256 -2.06 9.69 5.08
N LEU A 257 -2.51 10.52 6.03
CA LEU A 257 -1.98 11.87 6.24
C LEU A 257 -0.55 11.87 6.77
N SER A 258 -0.18 10.93 7.67
CA SER A 258 1.20 10.81 8.17
C SER A 258 2.21 10.48 7.07
N LEU A 259 1.79 9.75 6.03
CA LEU A 259 2.62 9.45 4.85
C LEU A 259 2.90 10.68 3.97
N SER A 260 2.24 11.81 4.20
CA SER A 260 2.49 13.06 3.47
C SER A 260 3.72 13.84 3.97
N ALA A 261 4.32 13.43 5.09
CA ALA A 261 5.50 14.05 5.66
C ALA A 261 6.64 13.01 5.77
N SER A 262 7.77 13.28 5.11
CA SER A 262 8.92 12.36 5.06
C SER A 262 9.45 11.98 6.44
N SER A 263 9.39 12.91 7.41
CA SER A 263 9.79 12.65 8.81
C SER A 263 8.84 11.71 9.55
N PHE A 264 7.55 11.71 9.21
CA PHE A 264 6.56 10.83 9.82
C PHE A 264 6.52 9.43 9.17
N VAL A 265 7.06 9.29 7.96
CA VAL A 265 7.31 7.98 7.33
C VAL A 265 8.38 7.21 8.11
N GLU A 266 9.43 7.86 8.58
CA GLU A 266 10.44 7.22 9.46
C GLU A 266 9.82 6.74 10.78
N GLU A 267 8.85 7.49 11.30
CA GLU A 267 8.09 7.19 12.51
C GLU A 267 6.79 6.39 12.27
N GLU A 268 6.61 5.82 11.07
CA GLU A 268 5.43 5.03 10.69
C GLU A 268 5.16 3.90 11.69
N HIS A 269 6.23 3.29 12.20
CA HIS A 269 6.17 2.24 13.21
C HIS A 269 5.53 2.70 14.53
N GLN A 270 5.58 4.00 14.87
CA GLN A 270 4.88 4.57 16.03
C GLN A 270 3.39 4.73 15.76
N VAL A 271 3.01 5.16 14.55
CA VAL A 271 1.60 5.33 14.13
C VAL A 271 0.87 3.99 14.17
N TRP A 272 1.44 2.95 13.57
CA TRP A 272 0.88 1.60 13.63
C TRP A 272 0.77 1.07 15.06
N TYR A 273 1.76 1.36 15.90
CA TYR A 273 1.75 0.96 17.30
C TYR A 273 0.59 1.60 18.05
N PHE A 274 0.43 2.93 18.01
CA PHE A 274 -0.65 3.59 18.74
C PHE A 274 -2.03 3.24 18.17
N LEU A 275 -2.15 3.12 16.85
CA LEU A 275 -3.41 2.73 16.21
C LEU A 275 -3.82 1.31 16.59
N LEU A 276 -2.91 0.34 16.53
CA LEU A 276 -3.18 -1.06 16.90
C LEU A 276 -3.52 -1.19 18.39
N ASN A 277 -2.78 -0.51 19.28
CA ASN A 277 -3.09 -0.51 20.71
C ASN A 277 -4.48 0.10 21.00
N THR A 278 -4.81 1.21 20.34
CA THR A 278 -6.13 1.86 20.50
C THR A 278 -7.25 0.99 19.95
N LEU A 279 -7.03 0.32 18.82
CA LEU A 279 -7.97 -0.66 18.25
C LEU A 279 -8.21 -1.82 19.23
N CYS A 280 -7.15 -2.38 19.81
CA CYS A 280 -7.27 -3.44 20.81
C CYS A 280 -8.03 -2.97 22.06
N LEU A 281 -7.83 -1.73 22.52
CA LEU A 281 -8.57 -1.15 23.65
C LEU A 281 -10.04 -0.91 23.34
N VAL A 282 -10.38 -0.44 22.13
CA VAL A 282 -11.77 -0.22 21.72
C VAL A 282 -12.50 -1.55 21.52
N VAL A 283 -11.84 -2.55 20.94
CA VAL A 283 -12.40 -3.92 20.88
C VAL A 283 -12.61 -4.47 22.29
N PHE A 284 -11.67 -4.26 23.22
CA PHE A 284 -11.85 -4.66 24.62
C PHE A 284 -13.03 -3.94 25.28
N GLN A 285 -13.18 -2.64 25.06
CA GLN A 285 -14.29 -1.85 25.60
C GLN A 285 -15.63 -2.29 25.02
N ASP A 286 -15.71 -2.58 23.71
CA ASP A 286 -16.93 -3.08 23.05
C ASP A 286 -17.32 -4.47 23.57
N VAL A 287 -16.35 -5.37 23.73
CA VAL A 287 -16.57 -6.70 24.34
C VAL A 287 -17.06 -6.55 25.79
N CYS A 288 -16.42 -5.70 26.60
CA CYS A 288 -16.87 -5.41 27.96
C CYS A 288 -18.28 -4.81 28.00
N ARG A 289 -18.59 -3.86 27.11
CA ARG A 289 -19.90 -3.19 27.04
C ARG A 289 -21.00 -4.18 26.67
N LYS A 290 -20.77 -5.04 25.68
CA LYS A 290 -21.69 -6.12 25.29
C LYS A 290 -21.88 -7.13 26.42
N TYR A 291 -20.79 -7.54 27.08
CA TYR A 291 -20.82 -8.43 28.24
C TYR A 291 -21.67 -7.88 29.41
N PHE A 292 -21.42 -6.66 29.85
CA PHE A 292 -22.18 -6.06 30.96
C PHE A 292 -23.64 -5.78 30.59
N ARG A 293 -23.92 -5.51 29.30
CA ARG A 293 -25.29 -5.33 28.80
C ARG A 293 -26.08 -6.64 28.78
N GLU A 294 -25.48 -7.74 28.32
CA GLU A 294 -26.08 -9.08 28.36
C GLU A 294 -26.25 -9.58 29.80
N HIS A 295 -25.28 -9.34 30.68
CA HIS A 295 -25.41 -9.71 32.09
C HIS A 295 -26.56 -8.96 32.78
N ARG A 296 -26.72 -7.67 32.49
CA ARG A 296 -27.84 -6.86 33.00
C ARG A 296 -29.19 -7.30 32.41
N ALA A 297 -29.22 -7.71 31.14
CA ALA A 297 -30.43 -8.24 30.50
C ALA A 297 -30.84 -9.60 31.09
N ASN A 298 -29.88 -10.49 31.37
CA ASN A 298 -30.14 -11.78 32.03
C ASN A 298 -30.56 -11.63 33.51
N ILE A 299 -30.01 -10.66 34.24
CA ILE A 299 -30.49 -10.33 35.60
C ILE A 299 -31.90 -9.75 35.56
N GLY A 300 -32.19 -8.87 34.58
CA GLY A 300 -33.53 -8.31 34.39
C GLY A 300 -34.59 -9.33 33.95
N SER A 301 -34.21 -10.40 33.25
CA SER A 301 -35.15 -11.49 32.92
C SER A 301 -35.41 -12.42 34.12
N LEU A 302 -34.45 -12.57 35.03
CA LEU A 302 -34.60 -13.33 36.28
C LEU A 302 -35.51 -12.63 37.31
N GLU A 303 -35.64 -11.31 37.26
CA GLU A 303 -36.57 -10.54 38.10
C GLU A 303 -37.97 -10.35 37.47
N GLY A 304 -38.15 -10.74 36.19
CA GLY A 304 -39.37 -10.49 35.41
C GLY A 304 -40.25 -11.71 35.11
N GLU A 305 -39.82 -12.93 35.45
CA GLU A 305 -40.61 -14.15 35.25
C GLU A 305 -41.39 -14.54 36.51
N ASP A 306 -42.42 -13.76 36.81
CA ASP A 306 -43.63 -14.27 37.47
C ASP A 306 -44.83 -13.87 36.59
N TYR A 307 -45.61 -14.87 36.17
CA TYR A 307 -46.88 -14.84 35.40
C TYR A 307 -46.83 -14.99 33.85
N LEU A 308 -47.06 -16.25 33.42
CA LEU A 308 -47.92 -16.75 32.30
C LEU A 308 -47.34 -17.03 30.88
N LEU A 309 -46.86 -18.28 30.70
CA LEU A 309 -47.06 -19.29 29.61
C LEU A 309 -46.86 -18.98 28.08
N PRO A 310 -46.55 -20.01 27.25
CA PRO A 310 -45.50 -19.95 26.23
C PRO A 310 -46.01 -19.87 24.78
N SER A 311 -45.19 -19.32 23.88
CA SER A 311 -45.31 -19.59 22.44
C SER A 311 -44.06 -19.25 21.62
N ASN A 312 -43.61 -20.29 20.91
CA ASN A 312 -42.96 -20.36 19.59
C ASN A 312 -41.48 -20.02 19.35
N GLU A 313 -40.91 -20.98 18.61
CA GLU A 313 -39.60 -21.08 17.97
C GLU A 313 -39.19 -19.87 17.13
N GLY A 314 -37.87 -19.60 17.06
CA GLY A 314 -37.27 -18.73 16.06
C GLY A 314 -35.84 -18.31 16.39
N ASP A 315 -34.89 -18.97 15.72
CA ASP A 315 -33.54 -18.48 15.37
C ASP A 315 -32.51 -18.23 16.49
N ALA A 316 -31.93 -19.32 16.99
CA ALA A 316 -30.58 -19.30 17.55
C ALA A 316 -29.58 -19.01 16.42
N VAL A 317 -29.12 -17.76 16.34
CA VAL A 317 -28.02 -17.33 15.46
C VAL A 317 -26.77 -18.12 15.84
N ALA A 318 -26.39 -19.06 14.95
CA ALA A 318 -25.14 -19.80 15.06
C ALA A 318 -23.95 -18.83 15.06
N SER A 319 -23.18 -18.82 16.14
CA SER A 319 -21.92 -18.08 16.21
C SER A 319 -20.85 -18.80 15.37
N PRO A 320 -20.00 -18.07 14.60
CA PRO A 320 -19.00 -18.67 13.71
C PRO A 320 -17.86 -19.45 14.41
N LEU A 321 -17.93 -19.65 15.72
CA LEU A 321 -16.87 -20.26 16.53
C LEU A 321 -17.28 -21.61 17.16
N ALA A 322 -18.44 -22.15 16.79
CA ALA A 322 -18.84 -23.52 17.16
C ALA A 322 -17.94 -24.60 16.48
N ASP A 323 -17.26 -24.25 15.38
CA ASP A 323 -16.37 -25.16 14.63
C ASP A 323 -15.00 -25.42 15.30
N LEU A 324 -14.67 -24.74 16.40
CA LEU A 324 -13.41 -24.93 17.13
C LEU A 324 -13.53 -25.80 18.39
N GLY A 325 -14.70 -26.39 18.65
CA GLY A 325 -14.85 -27.50 19.63
C GLY A 325 -14.62 -27.12 21.10
N VAL A 326 -14.88 -25.87 21.48
CA VAL A 326 -14.83 -25.43 22.88
C VAL A 326 -16.25 -25.45 23.46
N THR A 327 -16.60 -26.54 24.14
CA THR A 327 -17.97 -26.85 24.59
C THR A 327 -18.28 -26.36 26.01
N ASP A 328 -17.89 -25.14 26.39
CA ASP A 328 -18.34 -24.60 27.68
C ASP A 328 -18.47 -23.08 27.61
N ALA A 329 -19.69 -22.57 27.81
CA ALA A 329 -20.01 -21.14 27.82
C ALA A 329 -19.19 -20.38 28.87
N GLY A 330 -18.67 -21.05 29.91
CA GLY A 330 -17.71 -20.50 30.86
C GLY A 330 -16.33 -20.21 30.26
N SER A 331 -15.85 -21.06 29.37
CA SER A 331 -14.52 -20.96 28.75
C SER A 331 -14.45 -19.91 27.65
N GLU A 332 -15.53 -19.73 26.88
CA GLU A 332 -15.65 -18.63 25.91
C GLU A 332 -15.58 -17.25 26.60
N ARG A 333 -16.15 -17.13 27.81
CA ARG A 333 -16.13 -15.90 28.63
C ARG A 333 -14.72 -15.53 29.06
N TRP A 334 -13.94 -16.50 29.55
CA TRP A 334 -12.55 -16.26 29.94
C TRP A 334 -11.67 -15.96 28.72
N LEU A 335 -11.92 -16.62 27.60
CA LEU A 335 -11.18 -16.40 26.36
C LEU A 335 -11.42 -14.98 25.81
N ALA A 336 -12.68 -14.53 25.75
CA ALA A 336 -13.02 -13.18 25.28
C ALA A 336 -12.45 -12.07 26.18
N LEU A 337 -12.41 -12.29 27.50
CA LEU A 337 -11.87 -11.32 28.45
C LEU A 337 -10.33 -11.31 28.49
N ALA A 338 -9.68 -12.47 28.32
CA ALA A 338 -8.23 -12.62 28.40
C ALA A 338 -7.51 -12.31 27.08
N THR A 339 -8.17 -12.48 25.92
CA THR A 339 -7.53 -12.32 24.60
C THR A 339 -7.00 -10.90 24.35
N PRO A 340 -7.72 -9.81 24.65
CA PRO A 340 -7.20 -8.45 24.43
C PRO A 340 -5.99 -8.07 25.31
N PRO A 341 -5.99 -8.25 26.65
CA PRO A 341 -4.81 -7.95 27.47
C PRO A 341 -3.63 -8.87 27.15
N LEU A 342 -3.89 -10.13 26.79
CA LEU A 342 -2.84 -11.04 26.32
C LEU A 342 -2.24 -10.56 24.98
N THR A 343 -3.07 -10.11 24.05
CA THR A 343 -2.61 -9.52 22.78
C THR A 343 -1.76 -8.27 23.02
N LEU A 344 -2.18 -7.37 23.93
CA LEU A 344 -1.40 -6.18 24.30
C LEU A 344 -0.06 -6.54 24.97
N ALA A 345 -0.05 -7.53 25.86
CA ALA A 345 1.18 -8.05 26.49
C ALA A 345 2.11 -8.69 25.45
N CYS A 346 1.56 -9.47 24.52
CA CYS A 346 2.31 -10.05 23.40
C CYS A 346 2.87 -8.97 22.46
N CYS A 347 2.10 -7.93 22.12
CA CYS A 347 2.58 -6.81 21.30
C CYS A 347 3.71 -6.03 21.99
N ARG A 348 3.60 -5.81 23.31
CA ARG A 348 4.68 -5.21 24.13
C ARG A 348 5.95 -6.08 24.12
N LEU A 349 5.80 -7.40 24.28
CA LEU A 349 6.91 -8.35 24.26
C LEU A 349 7.56 -8.47 22.87
N LEU A 350 6.76 -8.53 21.81
CA LEU A 350 7.26 -8.59 20.43
C LEU A 350 8.02 -7.33 20.03
N ARG A 351 7.61 -6.15 20.55
CA ARG A 351 8.36 -4.90 20.34
C ARG A 351 9.69 -4.88 21.10
N SER A 352 9.74 -5.44 22.32
CA SER A 352 11.02 -5.59 23.04
C SER A 352 11.95 -6.61 22.39
N LEU A 353 11.41 -7.50 21.55
CA LEU A 353 12.15 -8.52 20.80
C LEU A 353 12.60 -8.05 19.41
N ASN A 354 12.02 -6.98 18.85
CA ASN A 354 12.30 -6.51 17.49
C ASN A 354 12.43 -4.98 17.42
N GLN A 355 13.49 -4.43 18.02
CA GLN A 355 13.83 -3.01 17.85
C GLN A 355 14.51 -2.82 16.49
N THR A 356 13.82 -2.20 15.53
CA THR A 356 14.41 -1.81 14.25
C THR A 356 14.92 -0.37 14.32
N GLY A 357 16.24 -0.16 14.16
CA GLY A 357 16.86 1.16 14.09
C GLY A 357 18.28 1.17 14.66
N VAL A 358 19.25 1.70 13.91
CA VAL A 358 20.68 1.73 14.29
C VAL A 358 20.93 2.65 15.50
N GLN A 359 20.04 3.60 15.79
CA GLN A 359 20.21 4.60 16.85
C GLN A 359 20.27 4.03 18.28
N TRP A 360 19.69 2.85 18.54
CA TRP A 360 19.58 2.27 19.89
C TRP A 360 20.31 0.93 20.08
N ALA A 361 21.07 0.48 19.09
CA ALA A 361 21.79 -0.81 19.12
C ALA A 361 22.84 -0.95 20.24
N HIS A 362 23.20 0.15 20.91
CA HIS A 362 24.15 0.20 22.01
C HIS A 362 23.51 -0.06 23.39
N LEU A 363 22.18 -0.06 23.50
CA LEU A 363 21.47 -0.34 24.75
C LEU A 363 21.15 -1.84 24.85
N PRO A 364 21.22 -2.45 26.04
CA PRO A 364 20.88 -3.86 26.21
C PRO A 364 19.38 -4.07 26.01
N ASP A 365 19.00 -4.90 25.04
CA ASP A 365 17.62 -5.30 24.77
C ASP A 365 17.35 -6.76 25.19
N LEU A 366 16.09 -7.19 25.10
CA LEU A 366 15.71 -8.56 25.45
C LEU A 366 16.35 -9.58 24.49
N GLY A 367 16.61 -9.19 23.24
CA GLY A 367 17.31 -10.02 22.26
C GLY A 367 18.76 -10.31 22.67
N HIS A 368 19.48 -9.29 23.12
CA HIS A 368 20.83 -9.40 23.68
C HIS A 368 20.83 -10.25 24.96
N TRP A 369 19.81 -10.08 25.81
CA TRP A 369 19.65 -10.92 27.00
C TRP A 369 19.41 -12.40 26.64
N LEU A 370 18.54 -12.68 25.66
CA LEU A 370 18.23 -14.04 25.20
C LEU A 370 19.41 -14.72 24.50
N ASN A 371 20.24 -13.95 23.80
CA ASN A 371 21.42 -14.44 23.08
C ASN A 371 22.71 -14.43 23.92
N SER A 372 22.66 -13.95 25.17
CA SER A 372 23.79 -13.97 26.09
C SER A 372 24.17 -15.40 26.48
N LEU A 373 25.48 -15.69 26.50
CA LEU A 373 26.03 -16.98 26.90
C LEU A 373 25.66 -17.37 28.34
N GLU A 374 25.38 -16.38 29.20
CA GLU A 374 25.01 -16.60 30.61
C GLU A 374 23.61 -17.21 30.77
N HIS A 375 22.72 -17.04 29.79
CA HIS A 375 21.32 -17.47 29.88
C HIS A 375 20.98 -18.67 28.99
N LYS A 376 21.94 -19.18 28.21
CA LYS A 376 21.77 -20.34 27.31
C LYS A 376 21.27 -21.60 28.06
N ILE A 377 21.76 -21.85 29.27
CA ILE A 377 21.38 -23.01 30.08
C ILE A 377 19.93 -22.89 30.56
N VAL A 378 19.54 -21.72 31.07
CA VAL A 378 18.17 -21.46 31.55
C VAL A 378 17.17 -21.57 30.41
N LEU A 379 17.49 -21.00 29.25
CA LEU A 379 16.62 -21.03 28.07
C LEU A 379 16.49 -22.45 27.48
N SER A 380 17.55 -23.25 27.54
CA SER A 380 17.54 -24.67 27.14
C SER A 380 16.68 -25.52 28.08
N LEU A 381 16.80 -25.32 29.40
CA LEU A 381 15.96 -26.01 30.39
C LEU A 381 14.48 -25.63 30.24
N LEU A 382 14.19 -24.35 30.00
CA LEU A 382 12.82 -23.88 29.75
C LEU A 382 12.23 -24.48 28.46
N ALA A 383 13.04 -24.60 27.40
CA ALA A 383 12.65 -25.25 26.16
C ALA A 383 12.39 -26.76 26.35
N ALA A 384 13.23 -27.45 27.12
CA ALA A 384 13.02 -28.86 27.44
C ALA A 384 11.72 -29.07 28.23
N LEU A 385 11.45 -28.20 29.22
CA LEU A 385 10.22 -28.24 30.03
C LEU A 385 8.96 -27.96 29.19
N SER A 386 9.01 -26.99 28.27
CA SER A 386 7.86 -26.67 27.42
C SER A 386 7.58 -27.76 26.38
N LEU A 387 8.61 -28.35 25.78
CA LEU A 387 8.46 -29.49 24.86
C LEU A 387 7.95 -30.74 25.60
N ALA A 388 8.40 -30.98 26.83
CA ALA A 388 7.85 -32.04 27.68
C ALA A 388 6.36 -31.78 27.99
N LEU A 389 5.98 -30.55 28.35
CA LEU A 389 4.58 -30.18 28.59
C LEU A 389 3.72 -30.43 27.34
N ILE A 390 4.19 -30.04 26.16
CA ILE A 390 3.51 -30.30 24.87
C ILE A 390 3.33 -31.81 24.66
N TYR A 391 4.37 -32.61 24.90
CA TYR A 391 4.26 -34.07 24.83
C TYR A 391 3.19 -34.60 25.79
N PHE A 392 3.17 -34.14 27.05
CA PHE A 392 2.22 -34.59 28.05
C PHE A 392 0.76 -34.21 27.75
N LEU A 393 0.53 -33.03 27.17
CA LEU A 393 -0.79 -32.55 26.80
C LEU A 393 -1.34 -33.28 25.57
N VAL A 394 -0.49 -33.49 24.55
CA VAL A 394 -0.91 -34.06 23.26
C VAL A 394 -0.99 -35.60 23.30
N GLN A 395 -0.09 -36.27 24.03
CA GLN A 395 -0.03 -37.75 24.05
C GLN A 395 -1.33 -38.42 24.51
N ARG A 396 -2.16 -37.73 25.31
CA ARG A 396 -3.44 -38.28 25.81
C ARG A 396 -4.46 -38.55 24.70
N ARG A 397 -4.30 -37.92 23.54
CA ARG A 397 -5.23 -38.01 22.40
C ARG A 397 -4.69 -38.84 21.23
N CYS A 398 -3.47 -39.40 21.32
CA CYS A 398 -2.76 -39.99 20.19
C CYS A 398 -2.63 -41.53 20.29
N SER A 399 -2.57 -42.20 19.13
CA SER A 399 -2.21 -43.63 19.03
C SER A 399 -0.73 -43.85 19.39
N TRP A 400 -0.36 -45.09 19.74
CA TRP A 400 1.01 -45.42 20.16
C TRP A 400 2.09 -45.02 19.14
N VAL A 401 1.81 -45.19 17.85
CA VAL A 401 2.72 -44.80 16.76
C VAL A 401 2.88 -43.28 16.69
N SER A 402 1.78 -42.54 16.86
CA SER A 402 1.79 -41.07 16.88
C SER A 402 2.52 -40.49 18.10
N LYS A 403 2.47 -41.17 19.26
CA LYS A 403 3.25 -40.79 20.45
C LYS A 403 4.76 -40.88 20.19
N ILE A 404 5.22 -41.96 19.57
CA ILE A 404 6.64 -42.16 19.25
C ILE A 404 7.08 -41.11 18.22
N ALA A 405 6.28 -40.88 17.16
CA ALA A 405 6.58 -39.85 16.17
C ALA A 405 6.63 -38.43 16.78
N LEU A 406 5.70 -38.10 17.68
CA LEU A 406 5.68 -36.84 18.40
C LEU A 406 6.91 -36.69 19.31
N ALA A 407 7.28 -37.74 20.05
CA ALA A 407 8.47 -37.72 20.91
C ALA A 407 9.75 -37.49 20.10
N LEU A 408 9.91 -38.19 18.97
CA LEU A 408 11.06 -38.02 18.09
C LEU A 408 11.09 -36.63 17.42
N GLY A 409 9.92 -36.10 17.03
CA GLY A 409 9.81 -34.75 16.48
C GLY A 409 10.18 -33.67 17.51
N LEU A 410 9.68 -33.78 18.74
CA LEU A 410 10.01 -32.85 19.82
C LEU A 410 11.48 -32.94 20.25
N LEU A 411 12.06 -34.14 20.25
CA LEU A 411 13.49 -34.34 20.46
C LEU A 411 14.31 -33.71 19.32
N GLY A 412 13.86 -33.83 18.08
CA GLY A 412 14.43 -33.17 16.91
C GLY A 412 14.44 -31.63 17.06
N VAL A 413 13.31 -31.04 17.44
CA VAL A 413 13.19 -29.60 17.71
C VAL A 413 14.12 -29.15 18.84
N TYR A 414 14.24 -29.93 19.92
CA TYR A 414 15.18 -29.63 20.99
C TYR A 414 16.63 -29.68 20.50
N SER A 415 17.01 -30.74 19.77
CA SER A 415 18.37 -30.91 19.26
C SER A 415 18.77 -29.84 18.24
N TYR A 416 17.84 -29.35 17.41
CA TYR A 416 18.08 -28.26 16.47
C TYR A 416 18.33 -26.91 17.17
N ARG A 417 17.69 -26.69 18.32
CA ARG A 417 17.76 -25.42 19.06
C ARG A 417 18.84 -25.39 20.15
N ALA A 418 19.19 -26.55 20.72
CA ALA A 418 20.15 -26.67 21.82
C ALA A 418 21.59 -26.92 21.36
N ALA A 419 21.81 -27.34 20.11
CA ALA A 419 23.10 -27.25 19.43
C ALA A 419 23.47 -25.76 19.23
#